data_AF-G0QQV7-F1
#
_entry.id   AF-G0QQV7-F1
#
_cell.length_a   1.000
_cell.length_b   1.000
_cell.length_c   1.000
_cell.angle_alpha   90.00
_cell.angle_beta   90.00
_cell.angle_gamma   90.00
#
_symmetry.space_group_name_H-M   'P 1'
#
loop_
_entity.id
_entity.type
_entity.pdbx_description
1 polymer ?
#
loop_
_entity_poly.entity_id
_entity_poly.type
_entity_poly.pdbx_seq_one_letter_code
_entity_poly.pdbx_strand_id
1 'polypeptide(L)'
;MAHQGFNLNGGAHPCLPFYERMLDCIRAEILPLKMCTDETEDYVECHQRKKQVILNYKLSQELNKNLIVALPKYDEENDRFLPQSAFNTDEIFNKGRR
;
A
#
# COMPACT_ATOMS: atom_id res chain seq x y z
N MET A 1 4.24 -11.22 -19.94
CA MET A 1 3.98 -11.31 -18.48
C MET A 1 3.74 -12.77 -18.16
N ALA A 2 4.20 -13.30 -17.02
CA ALA A 2 4.11 -14.73 -16.74
C ALA A 2 2.64 -15.18 -16.73
N HIS A 3 2.20 -15.83 -17.81
CA HIS A 3 0.85 -16.36 -18.00
C HIS A 3 0.64 -17.72 -17.33
N GLN A 4 1.56 -18.13 -16.47
CA GLN A 4 1.58 -19.42 -15.84
C GLN A 4 1.73 -19.15 -14.35
N GLY A 5 0.88 -19.76 -13.53
CA GLY A 5 0.71 -19.52 -12.09
C GLY A 5 1.93 -19.77 -11.20
N PHE A 6 3.13 -19.74 -11.78
CA PHE A 6 4.42 -19.96 -11.14
C PHE A 6 5.20 -18.66 -11.06
N ASN A 7 5.86 -18.48 -9.92
CA ASN A 7 6.86 -17.46 -9.68
C ASN A 7 8.19 -17.88 -10.32
N LEU A 8 9.14 -16.94 -10.44
CA LEU A 8 10.51 -17.18 -10.92
C LEU A 8 11.24 -18.24 -10.08
N ASN A 9 10.81 -18.45 -8.83
CA ASN A 9 11.36 -19.43 -7.90
C ASN A 9 10.69 -20.81 -8.02
N GLY A 10 9.80 -21.02 -9.00
CA GLY A 10 9.04 -22.28 -9.19
C GLY A 10 7.89 -22.51 -8.20
N GLY A 11 7.71 -21.63 -7.21
CA GLY A 11 6.56 -21.64 -6.30
C GLY A 11 5.31 -20.99 -6.91
N ALA A 12 4.17 -21.07 -6.21
CA ALA A 12 2.93 -20.42 -6.66
C ALA A 12 3.10 -18.90 -6.77
N HIS A 13 2.56 -18.29 -7.83
CA HIS A 13 2.58 -16.83 -7.99
C HIS A 13 1.71 -16.17 -6.89
N PRO A 14 2.16 -15.06 -6.27
CA PRO A 14 1.40 -14.41 -5.20
C PRO A 14 -0.02 -13.97 -5.60
N CYS A 15 -0.21 -13.65 -6.89
CA CYS A 15 -1.53 -13.28 -7.43
C CYS A 15 -2.38 -14.46 -7.90
N LEU A 16 -1.91 -15.70 -7.74
CA LEU A 16 -2.65 -16.91 -8.14
C LEU A 16 -4.03 -17.02 -7.45
N PRO A 17 -4.18 -16.75 -6.14
CA PRO A 17 -5.51 -16.84 -5.49
C PRO A 17 -6.53 -15.83 -6.01
N PHE A 18 -6.06 -14.69 -6.53
CA PHE A 18 -6.94 -13.69 -7.17
C PHE A 18 -7.35 -14.14 -8.57
N TYR A 19 -6.43 -14.79 -9.29
CA TYR A 19 -6.72 -15.40 -10.58
C TYR A 19 -7.76 -16.53 -10.48
N GLU A 20 -7.61 -17.40 -9.48
CA GLU A 20 -8.56 -18.51 -9.23
C GLU A 20 -9.97 -17.98 -8.91
N ARG A 21 -10.09 -17.00 -8.01
CA ARG A 21 -11.38 -16.36 -7.70
C ARG A 21 -12.03 -15.72 -8.92
N MET A 22 -11.25 -15.03 -9.75
CA MET A 22 -11.73 -14.45 -11.00
C MET A 22 -12.25 -15.55 -11.96
N LEU A 23 -11.52 -16.66 -12.10
CA LEU A 23 -11.97 -17.79 -12.93
C LEU A 23 -13.24 -18.43 -12.39
N ASP A 24 -13.37 -18.57 -11.07
CA ASP A 24 -14.55 -19.15 -10.45
C ASP A 24 -15.78 -18.26 -10.68
N CYS A 25 -15.64 -16.93 -10.57
CA CYS A 25 -16.70 -15.99 -10.92
C CYS A 25 -17.07 -16.10 -12.41
N ILE A 26 -16.08 -16.11 -13.31
CA ILE A 26 -16.32 -16.20 -14.76
C ILE A 26 -17.06 -17.50 -15.13
N ARG A 27 -16.79 -18.59 -14.41
CA ARG A 27 -17.45 -19.89 -14.63
C ARG A 27 -18.87 -19.92 -14.08
N ALA A 28 -19.16 -19.16 -13.03
CA ALA A 28 -20.46 -19.15 -12.38
C ALA A 28 -21.49 -18.24 -13.10
N GLU A 29 -21.02 -17.17 -13.76
CA GLU A 29 -21.87 -16.10 -14.25
C GLU A 29 -22.13 -16.15 -15.77
N ILE A 30 -23.31 -15.68 -16.18
CA ILE A 30 -23.75 -15.65 -17.60
C ILE A 30 -23.11 -14.45 -18.35
N LEU A 31 -22.82 -13.36 -17.63
CA LEU A 31 -22.27 -12.12 -18.18
C LEU A 31 -20.99 -11.69 -17.39
N PRO A 32 -19.87 -12.39 -17.59
CA PRO A 32 -18.67 -12.24 -16.76
C PRO A 32 -18.05 -10.84 -16.83
N LEU A 33 -18.17 -10.15 -17.97
CA LEU A 33 -17.59 -8.82 -18.20
C LEU A 33 -18.12 -7.73 -17.25
N LYS A 34 -19.34 -7.88 -16.72
CA LYS A 34 -19.96 -6.89 -15.83
C LYS A 34 -20.13 -7.40 -14.40
N MET A 35 -20.31 -8.72 -14.23
CA MET A 35 -20.55 -9.30 -12.92
C MET A 35 -19.26 -9.57 -12.15
N CYS A 36 -18.17 -9.91 -12.86
CA CYS A 36 -16.88 -10.24 -12.25
C CYS A 36 -15.87 -9.08 -12.29
N THR A 37 -16.36 -7.83 -12.29
CA THR A 37 -15.50 -6.66 -12.36
C THR A 37 -14.61 -6.55 -11.13
N ASP A 38 -15.14 -6.88 -9.96
CA ASP A 38 -14.45 -6.70 -8.70
C ASP A 38 -13.27 -7.69 -8.59
N GLU A 39 -13.49 -8.96 -8.95
CA GLU A 39 -12.44 -9.99 -8.98
C GLU A 39 -11.39 -9.69 -10.04
N THR A 40 -11.81 -9.15 -11.19
CA THR A 40 -10.89 -8.73 -12.25
C THR A 40 -10.03 -7.55 -11.79
N GLU A 41 -10.64 -6.57 -11.13
CA GLU A 41 -9.93 -5.42 -10.58
C GLU A 41 -8.92 -5.84 -9.52
N ASP A 42 -9.28 -6.75 -8.62
CA ASP A 42 -8.38 -7.27 -7.58
C ASP A 42 -7.20 -8.04 -8.19
N TYR A 43 -7.44 -8.84 -9.23
CA TYR A 43 -6.36 -9.53 -9.94
C TYR A 43 -5.40 -8.54 -10.62
N VAL A 44 -5.92 -7.50 -11.29
CA VAL A 44 -5.11 -6.45 -11.91
C VAL A 44 -4.37 -5.62 -10.85
N GLU A 45 -5.02 -5.32 -9.73
CA GLU A 45 -4.42 -4.63 -8.59
C GLU A 45 -3.21 -5.42 -8.09
N CYS A 46 -3.34 -6.73 -7.88
CA CYS A 46 -2.25 -7.53 -7.33
C CYS A 46 -0.98 -7.46 -8.20
N HIS A 47 -1.13 -7.41 -9.53
CA HIS A 47 -0.01 -7.29 -10.47
C HIS A 47 0.59 -5.89 -10.52
N GLN A 48 -0.25 -4.85 -10.52
CA GLN A 48 0.20 -3.46 -10.73
C GLN A 48 0.49 -2.70 -9.44
N ARG A 49 -0.11 -3.14 -8.32
CA ARG A 49 -0.14 -2.52 -7.00
C ARG A 49 -0.50 -1.03 -7.03
N LYS A 50 -1.27 -0.60 -8.05
CA LYS A 50 -1.51 0.81 -8.33
C LYS A 50 -2.31 1.49 -7.22
N LYS A 51 -3.37 0.82 -6.74
CA LYS A 51 -4.21 1.33 -5.64
C LYS A 51 -3.36 1.46 -4.37
N GLN A 52 -2.53 0.45 -4.05
CA GLN A 52 -1.62 0.49 -2.90
C GLN A 52 -0.58 1.61 -2.98
N VAL A 53 0.05 1.83 -4.14
CA VAL A 53 1.04 2.90 -4.32
C VAL A 53 0.40 4.27 -4.11
N ILE A 54 -0.79 4.49 -4.66
CA ILE A 54 -1.53 5.75 -4.49
C ILE A 54 -1.92 5.96 -3.02
N LEU A 55 -2.36 4.90 -2.33
CA LEU A 55 -2.69 4.96 -0.90
C LEU A 55 -1.46 5.37 -0.09
N ASN A 56 -0.32 4.68 -0.28
CA ASN A 56 0.93 5.00 0.42
C ASN A 56 1.39 6.43 0.15
N TYR A 57 1.23 6.92 -1.08
CA TYR A 57 1.55 8.30 -1.43
C TYR A 57 0.64 9.30 -0.72
N LYS A 58 -0.67 9.06 -0.68
CA LYS A 58 -1.60 9.93 0.08
C LYS A 58 -1.30 9.90 1.56
N LEU A 59 -1.00 8.72 2.11
CA LEU A 59 -0.68 8.57 3.53
C LEU A 59 0.59 9.33 3.89
N SER A 60 1.63 9.26 3.06
CA SER A 60 2.86 10.06 3.25
C SER A 60 2.61 11.56 3.10
N GLN A 61 1.75 11.98 2.16
CA GLN A 61 1.33 13.37 2.04
C GLN A 61 0.62 13.87 3.30
N GLU A 62 -0.34 13.12 3.84
CA GLU A 62 -1.08 13.50 5.04
C GLU A 62 -0.18 13.52 6.29
N LEU A 63 0.74 12.56 6.43
CA LEU A 63 1.74 12.59 7.50
C LEU A 63 2.66 13.82 7.40
N ASN A 64 3.08 14.19 6.20
CA ASN A 64 3.91 15.38 5.96
C ASN A 64 3.13 16.68 6.20
N LYS A 65 1.86 16.76 5.77
CA LYS A 65 0.99 17.93 6.00
C LYS A 65 0.72 18.15 7.48
N ASN A 66 0.52 17.07 8.23
CA ASN A 66 0.27 17.14 9.67
C ASN A 66 1.55 17.38 10.49
N LEU A 67 2.72 17.57 9.85
CA LEU A 67 4.00 17.83 10.53
C LEU A 67 4.19 16.89 11.73
N ILE A 68 3.85 15.62 11.59
CA ILE A 68 4.18 14.61 12.61
C ILE A 68 5.66 14.30 12.45
N VAL A 69 6.48 15.25 12.87
CA VAL A 69 7.95 15.18 12.84
C VAL A 69 8.46 14.29 13.98
N ALA A 70 7.62 14.06 14.99
CA ALA A 70 7.88 13.17 16.11
C ALA A 70 6.59 12.87 16.89
N LEU A 71 6.41 11.61 17.31
CA LEU A 71 5.48 11.29 18.39
C LEU A 71 6.09 11.80 19.71
N PRO A 72 5.34 12.49 20.58
CA PRO A 72 5.89 12.99 21.84
C PRO A 72 6.37 11.82 22.70
N LYS A 73 7.55 11.99 23.30
CA LYS A 73 8.10 10.97 24.20
C LYS A 73 7.52 11.17 25.58
N TYR A 74 6.95 10.13 26.16
CA TYR A 74 6.49 10.15 27.53
C TYR A 74 7.69 10.15 28.48
N ASP A 75 7.71 11.09 29.42
CA ASP A 75 8.68 11.18 30.51
C ASP A 75 8.02 10.69 31.80
N GLU A 76 8.48 9.53 32.30
CA GLU A 76 7.93 8.85 33.48
C GLU A 76 8.26 9.60 34.78
N GLU A 77 9.36 10.35 34.84
CA GLU A 77 9.80 11.04 36.07
C GLU A 77 8.94 12.27 36.36
N ASN A 78 8.47 12.94 35.31
CA ASN A 78 7.69 14.18 35.41
C ASN A 78 6.20 13.98 35.03
N ASP A 79 5.78 12.75 34.72
CA ASP A 79 4.43 12.35 34.28
C ASP A 79 3.87 13.27 33.18
N ARG A 80 4.71 13.54 32.17
CA ARG A 80 4.38 14.49 31.09
C ARG A 80 4.88 13.99 29.75
N PHE A 81 4.12 14.27 28.70
CA PHE A 81 4.57 14.10 27.33
C PHE A 81 5.47 15.28 26.96
N LEU A 82 6.76 15.01 26.73
CA LEU A 82 7.68 16.02 26.25
C LEU A 82 7.55 16.11 24.72
N PRO A 83 7.34 17.32 24.16
CA PRO A 83 7.45 17.50 22.72
C PRO A 83 8.89 17.16 22.34
N GLN A 84 9.08 16.16 21.47
CA GLN A 84 10.39 15.90 20.91
C GLN A 84 10.79 17.18 20.17
N SER A 85 11.77 17.89 20.72
CA SER A 85 12.16 19.24 20.31
C SER A 85 12.19 19.33 18.78
N ALA A 86 11.46 20.31 18.25
CA ALA A 86 11.32 20.59 16.83
C ALA A 86 12.63 20.32 16.08
N PHE A 87 12.73 19.16 15.43
CA PHE A 87 13.71 19.01 14.38
C PHE A 87 13.34 20.07 13.35
N ASN A 88 14.31 20.93 13.02
CA ASN A 88 14.12 22.00 12.06
C ASN A 88 13.74 21.34 10.73
N THR A 89 12.45 21.37 10.39
CA THR A 89 11.88 20.61 9.26
C THR A 89 12.56 20.97 7.95
N ASP A 90 13.02 22.21 7.85
CA ASP A 90 13.73 22.74 6.70
C ASP A 90 15.08 22.05 6.45
N GLU A 91 15.77 21.54 7.48
CA GLU A 91 17.04 20.83 7.30
C GLU A 91 16.85 19.38 6.82
N ILE A 92 15.76 18.74 7.22
CA ILE A 92 15.45 17.35 6.82
C ILE A 92 14.97 17.31 5.37
N PHE A 93 14.09 18.23 4.98
CA PHE A 93 13.52 18.24 3.63
C PHE A 93 14.43 18.90 2.56
N ASN A 94 15.35 19.81 2.93
CA ASN A 94 16.30 20.39 1.97
C ASN A 94 17.54 19.53 1.71
N LYS A 95 17.83 18.51 2.54
CA LYS A 95 18.99 17.63 2.34
C LYS A 95 18.86 16.72 1.11
N GLY A 96 17.66 16.54 0.56
CA GLY A 96 17.40 15.76 -0.65
C GLY A 96 17.30 16.57 -1.95
N ARG A 97 17.59 17.87 -1.93
CA ARG A 97 17.40 18.80 -3.07
C ARG A 97 18.70 19.43 -3.62
N ARG A 98 19.85 18.79 -3.40
CA ARG A 98 21.11 19.11 -4.08
C ARG A 98 21.62 17.92 -4.86
#